data_AF-A0A960P9T7-F1
#
_entry.id   AF-A0A960P9T7-F1
#
_cell.length_a   1.000
_cell.length_b   1.000
_cell.length_c   1.000
_cell.angle_alpha   90.00
_cell.angle_beta   90.00
_cell.angle_gamma   90.00
#
_symmetry.space_group_name_H-M   'P 1'
#
loop_
_entity.id
_entity.type
_entity.pdbx_description
1 polymer ?
#
loop_
_entity_poly.entity_id
_entity_poly.type
_entity_poly.pdbx_seq_one_letter_code
_entity_poly.pdbx_strand_id
1 'polypeptide(L)'
;MSGPRRAEHADDLAAVYRREVGRCTATLVRILGDLDLAEDAVAEAFAVAAEQWPVRGMPPNPGGWITTTARNRAIDRLRREATRDARHEAAHRLHAPPTDADPMDPDP
;
A
#
# COMPACT_ATOMS: atom_id res chain seq x y z
N MET A 1 26.66 -24.90 1.46
CA MET A 1 27.48 -23.67 1.50
C MET A 1 26.80 -22.53 0.71
N SER A 2 25.66 -22.00 1.16
CA SER A 2 24.92 -20.90 0.49
C SER A 2 25.19 -19.52 1.13
N GLY A 3 26.34 -19.37 1.78
CA GLY A 3 26.68 -18.22 2.64
C GLY A 3 27.05 -16.91 1.91
N PRO A 4 27.95 -16.91 0.91
CA PRO A 4 28.48 -15.66 0.35
C PRO A 4 27.49 -14.92 -0.55
N ARG A 5 26.79 -15.63 -1.44
CA ARG A 5 25.83 -15.02 -2.38
C ARG A 5 24.67 -14.32 -1.68
N ARG A 6 24.25 -14.84 -0.52
CA ARG A 6 23.15 -14.23 0.25
C ARG A 6 23.57 -12.93 0.92
N ALA A 7 24.84 -12.79 1.31
CA ALA A 7 25.40 -11.55 1.84
C ALA A 7 25.56 -10.49 0.74
N GLU A 8 26.05 -10.88 -0.44
CA GLU A 8 26.16 -9.98 -1.62
C GLU A 8 24.81 -9.36 -1.98
N HIS A 9 23.74 -10.15 -2.04
CA HIS A 9 22.39 -9.62 -2.32
C HIS A 9 21.88 -8.67 -1.24
N ALA A 10 22.24 -8.90 0.03
CA ALA A 10 21.87 -8.02 1.13
C ALA A 10 22.63 -6.68 1.04
N ASP A 11 23.90 -6.71 0.65
CA ASP A 11 24.71 -5.51 0.45
C ASP A 11 24.21 -4.67 -0.75
N ASP A 12 23.85 -5.33 -1.86
CA ASP A 12 23.23 -4.68 -3.02
C ASP A 12 21.90 -4.01 -2.66
N LEU A 13 21.04 -4.74 -1.94
CA LEU A 13 19.76 -4.19 -1.47
C LEU A 13 19.98 -2.98 -0.56
N ALA A 14 20.92 -3.07 0.38
CA ALA A 14 21.22 -1.98 1.30
C ALA A 14 21.78 -0.75 0.57
N ALA A 15 22.58 -0.94 -0.49
CA ALA A 15 23.06 0.12 -1.34
C ALA A 15 21.91 0.82 -2.09
N VAL A 16 20.99 0.04 -2.67
CA VAL A 16 19.80 0.61 -3.32
C VAL A 16 18.91 1.33 -2.32
N TYR A 17 18.67 0.76 -1.14
CA TYR A 17 17.85 1.37 -0.09
C TYR A 17 18.37 2.76 0.28
N ARG A 18 19.66 2.88 0.61
CA ARG A 18 20.28 4.17 0.96
C ARG A 18 20.17 5.21 -0.15
N ARG A 19 20.21 4.78 -1.41
CA ARG A 19 20.16 5.67 -2.58
C ARG A 19 18.73 6.10 -2.94
N GLU A 20 17.75 5.20 -2.79
CA GLU A 20 16.43 5.35 -3.39
C GLU A 20 15.31 5.64 -2.40
N VAL A 21 15.41 5.22 -1.12
CA VAL A 21 14.29 5.29 -0.18
C VAL A 21 13.67 6.70 -0.12
N GLY A 22 14.49 7.74 0.10
CA GLY A 22 14.00 9.11 0.18
C GLY A 22 13.42 9.63 -1.14
N ARG A 23 14.00 9.24 -2.29
CA ARG A 23 13.51 9.68 -3.61
C ARG A 23 12.18 9.01 -3.95
N CYS A 24 12.05 7.71 -3.67
CA CYS A 24 10.81 6.96 -3.86
C CYS A 24 9.70 7.49 -2.95
N THR A 25 9.98 7.69 -1.65
CA THR A 25 9.02 8.28 -0.71
C THR A 25 8.56 9.64 -1.17
N ALA A 26 9.48 10.59 -1.45
CA ALA A 26 9.10 11.92 -1.92
C ALA A 26 8.27 11.91 -3.21
N THR A 27 8.59 11.00 -4.13
CA THR A 27 7.82 10.82 -5.37
C THR A 27 6.40 10.35 -5.08
N LEU A 28 6.23 9.36 -4.19
CA LEU A 28 4.92 8.84 -3.84
C LEU A 28 4.09 9.80 -3.00
N VAL A 29 4.70 10.53 -2.07
CA VAL A 29 4.01 11.61 -1.34
C VAL A 29 3.41 12.62 -2.32
N ARG A 30 4.15 13.01 -3.35
CA ARG A 30 3.66 13.94 -4.38
C ARG A 30 2.53 13.36 -5.24
N ILE A 31 2.47 12.04 -5.40
CA ILE A 31 1.45 11.36 -6.21
C ILE A 31 0.19 11.05 -5.39
N LEU A 32 0.37 10.61 -4.15
CA LEU A 32 -0.69 10.08 -3.29
C LEU A 32 -1.26 11.15 -2.34
N GLY A 33 -0.48 12.18 -2.01
CA GLY A 33 -0.88 13.23 -1.07
C GLY A 33 -0.84 12.80 0.40
N ASP A 34 -0.28 11.63 0.70
CA ASP A 34 -0.27 11.00 2.02
C ASP A 34 1.15 10.48 2.32
N LEU A 35 1.75 10.97 3.41
CA LEU A 35 3.11 10.60 3.83
C LEU A 35 3.18 9.19 4.39
N ASP A 36 2.28 8.86 5.31
CA ASP A 36 2.27 7.58 6.01
C ASP A 36 2.04 6.45 5.00
N LEU A 37 1.06 6.64 4.09
CA LEU A 37 0.80 5.67 3.01
C LEU A 37 2.00 5.50 2.08
N ALA A 38 2.72 6.59 1.79
CA ALA A 38 3.90 6.54 0.92
C ALA A 38 5.06 5.80 1.60
N GLU A 39 5.35 6.07 2.87
CA GLU A 39 6.41 5.42 3.63
C GLU A 39 6.16 3.91 3.76
N ASP A 40 4.93 3.53 4.14
CA ASP A 40 4.52 2.13 4.24
C ASP A 40 4.67 1.41 2.90
N ALA A 41 4.21 2.04 1.81
CA ALA A 41 4.29 1.44 0.48
C ALA A 41 5.74 1.23 0.00
N VAL A 42 6.64 2.18 0.29
CA VAL A 42 8.06 2.06 -0.03
C VAL A 42 8.71 0.96 0.81
N ALA A 43 8.44 0.93 2.11
CA ALA A 43 8.95 -0.12 3.00
C ALA A 43 8.51 -1.51 2.53
N GLU A 44 7.24 -1.66 2.14
CA GLU A 44 6.72 -2.92 1.62
C GLU A 44 7.38 -3.31 0.29
N ALA A 45 7.62 -2.35 -0.61
CA ALA A 45 8.35 -2.63 -1.85
C ALA A 45 9.78 -3.11 -1.61
N PHE A 46 10.48 -2.55 -0.63
CA PHE A 46 11.82 -3.03 -0.23
C PHE A 46 11.77 -4.41 0.44
N ALA A 47 10.73 -4.71 1.22
CA ALA A 47 10.53 -6.07 1.75
C ALA A 47 10.35 -7.09 0.62
N VAL A 48 9.55 -6.76 -0.40
CA VAL A 48 9.40 -7.62 -1.59
C VAL A 48 10.71 -7.77 -2.36
N ALA A 49 11.50 -6.70 -2.48
CA ALA A 49 12.83 -6.77 -3.10
C ALA A 49 13.75 -7.73 -2.34
N ALA A 50 13.75 -7.68 -1.00
CA ALA A 50 14.54 -8.57 -0.14
C ALA A 50 14.20 -10.05 -0.34
N GLU A 51 12.93 -10.35 -0.62
CA GLU A 51 12.48 -11.71 -0.92
C GLU A 51 12.78 -12.14 -2.36
N GLN A 52 12.59 -11.25 -3.33
CA GLN A 52 12.63 -11.62 -4.75
C GLN A 52 14.02 -11.56 -5.37
N TRP A 53 14.82 -10.54 -5.06
CA TRP A 53 16.11 -10.33 -5.74
C TRP A 53 17.13 -11.45 -5.51
N PRO A 54 17.22 -12.09 -4.33
CA PRO A 54 18.13 -13.22 -4.15
C PRO A 54 17.83 -14.42 -5.06
N VAL A 55 16.59 -14.54 -5.56
CA VAL A 55 16.14 -15.65 -6.40
C VAL A 55 16.09 -15.24 -7.88
N ARG A 56 15.63 -14.03 -8.16
CA ARG A 56 15.35 -13.55 -9.52
C ARG A 56 16.43 -12.61 -10.08
N GLY A 57 17.37 -12.19 -9.24
CA GLY A 57 18.32 -11.13 -9.53
C GLY A 57 17.73 -9.74 -9.33
N MET A 58 18.62 -8.77 -9.13
CA MET A 58 18.28 -7.36 -9.06
C MET A 58 17.89 -6.86 -10.47
N PRO A 59 16.79 -6.09 -10.62
CA PRO A 59 16.39 -5.54 -11.92
C PRO A 59 17.38 -4.47 -12.42
N PRO A 60 17.47 -4.22 -13.75
CA PRO A 60 18.38 -3.21 -14.31
C PRO A 60 18.13 -1.78 -13.82
N ASN A 61 16.89 -1.45 -13.42
CA ASN A 61 16.54 -0.19 -12.78
C ASN A 61 15.84 -0.45 -11.42
N PRO A 62 16.61 -0.61 -10.33
CA PRO A 62 16.07 -0.89 -9.01
C PRO A 62 15.13 0.21 -8.49
N GLY A 63 15.50 1.49 -8.64
CA GLY A 63 14.68 2.61 -8.16
C GLY A 63 13.33 2.73 -8.87
N GLY A 64 13.33 2.52 -10.19
CA GLY A 64 12.08 2.48 -10.98
C GLY A 64 11.19 1.29 -10.60
N TRP A 65 11.80 0.12 -10.35
CA TRP A 65 11.08 -1.05 -9.88
C TRP A 65 10.45 -0.82 -8.49
N ILE A 66 11.22 -0.28 -7.53
CA ILE A 66 10.72 0.03 -6.18
C ILE A 66 9.55 1.01 -6.25
N THR A 67 9.70 2.10 -7.01
CA THR A 67 8.64 3.12 -7.16
C THR A 67 7.36 2.50 -7.72
N THR A 68 7.49 1.64 -8.73
CA THR A 68 6.34 0.97 -9.37
C THR A 68 5.66 -0.01 -8.43
N THR A 69 6.43 -0.86 -7.75
CA THR A 69 5.93 -1.84 -6.78
C THR A 69 5.22 -1.14 -5.62
N ALA A 70 5.83 -0.10 -5.06
CA ALA A 70 5.25 0.69 -3.97
C ALA A 70 3.93 1.37 -4.41
N ARG A 71 3.92 2.02 -5.57
CA ARG A 71 2.70 2.66 -6.11
C ARG A 71 1.55 1.66 -6.26
N ASN A 72 1.83 0.48 -6.81
CA ASN A 72 0.81 -0.56 -7.00
C ASN A 72 0.26 -1.04 -5.65
N ARG A 73 1.13 -1.26 -4.66
CA ARG A 73 0.73 -1.65 -3.29
C ARG A 73 -0.14 -0.59 -2.62
N ALA A 74 0.23 0.69 -2.72
CA ALA A 74 -0.55 1.79 -2.20
C ALA A 74 -1.96 1.84 -2.84
N ILE A 75 -2.03 1.74 -4.16
CA ILE A 75 -3.31 1.72 -4.89
C ILE A 75 -4.16 0.52 -4.46
N ASP A 76 -3.56 -0.67 -4.35
CA ASP A 76 -4.28 -1.87 -3.93
C ASP A 76 -4.75 -1.80 -2.48
N ARG A 77 -4.04 -1.06 -1.63
CA ARG A 77 -4.50 -0.76 -0.27
C ARG A 77 -5.71 0.17 -0.28
N LEU A 78 -5.64 1.30 -0.98
CA LEU A 78 -6.74 2.26 -1.11
C LEU A 78 -8.00 1.60 -1.68
N ARG A 79 -7.86 0.74 -2.69
CA ARG A 79 -8.98 -0.04 -3.26
C ARG A 79 -9.62 -0.98 -2.24
N ARG A 80 -8.80 -1.64 -1.40
CA ARG A 80 -9.29 -2.55 -0.35
C ARG A 80 -10.01 -1.78 0.76
N GLU A 81 -9.53 -0.62 1.14
CA GLU A 81 -10.16 0.26 2.14
C GLU A 81 -11.51 0.76 1.63
N ALA A 82 -11.57 1.34 0.42
CA ALA A 82 -12.82 1.80 -0.19
C ALA A 82 -13.87 0.68 -0.31
N THR A 83 -13.43 -0.55 -0.63
CA THR A 83 -14.33 -1.72 -0.69
C THR A 83 -14.86 -2.11 0.70
N ARG A 84 -14.06 -1.99 1.76
CA ARG A 84 -14.50 -2.26 3.13
C ARG A 84 -15.51 -1.22 3.59
N ASP A 85 -15.26 0.05 3.30
CA ASP A 85 -16.16 1.15 3.67
C ASP A 85 -17.52 1.00 2.98
N ALA A 86 -17.53 0.71 1.67
CA ALA A 86 -18.77 0.45 0.94
C ALA A 86 -19.57 -0.74 1.51
N ARG A 87 -18.89 -1.78 2.01
CA ARG A 87 -19.53 -2.93 2.67
C ARG A 87 -20.09 -2.55 4.04
N HIS A 88 -19.36 -1.75 4.82
CA HIS A 88 -19.84 -1.24 6.10
C HIS A 88 -21.08 -0.36 5.90
N GLU A 89 -21.07 0.57 4.95
CA GLU A 89 -22.23 1.40 4.60
C GLU A 89 -23.43 0.56 4.15
N ALA A 90 -23.21 -0.49 3.35
CA ALA A 90 -24.27 -1.42 2.95
C ALA A 90 -24.85 -2.19 4.15
N ALA A 91 -24.01 -2.67 5.06
CA ALA A 91 -24.45 -3.34 6.28
C ALA A 91 -25.24 -2.39 7.20
N HIS A 92 -24.79 -1.15 7.38
CA HIS A 92 -25.51 -0.13 8.14
C HIS A 92 -26.90 0.14 7.55
N ARG A 93 -27.05 0.21 6.22
CA ARG A 93 -28.36 0.38 5.58
C ARG A 93 -29.30 -0.81 5.79
N LEU A 94 -28.78 -2.04 5.80
CA LEU A 94 -29.57 -3.25 6.06
C LEU A 94 -30.00 -3.40 7.53
N HIS A 95 -29.28 -2.74 8.45
CA HIS A 95 -29.56 -2.77 9.90
C HIS A 95 -30.13 -1.45 10.42
N ALA A 96 -30.42 -0.48 9.56
CA ALA A 96 -31.18 0.70 9.95
C ALA A 96 -32.59 0.23 10.37
N PRO A 97 -33.04 0.51 11.61
CA PRO A 97 -34.39 0.17 12.02
C PRO A 97 -35.39 0.88 11.09
N PRO A 98 -36.55 0.28 10.78
CA PRO A 98 -37.59 0.99 10.06
C PRO A 98 -37.86 2.28 10.83
N THR A 99 -37.67 3.43 10.18
CA THR A 99 -38.14 4.69 10.74
C THR A 99 -39.64 4.56 10.86
N ASP A 100 -40.14 4.46 12.10
CA ASP A 100 -41.54 4.67 12.45
C ASP A 100 -41.85 6.16 12.21
N ALA A 101 -41.86 6.56 10.93
CA ALA A 101 -42.58 7.74 10.50
C ALA A 101 -44.03 7.32 10.33
N ASP A 102 -44.72 7.14 11.46
CA ASP A 102 -46.17 7.18 11.46
C ASP A 102 -46.55 8.66 11.30
N PRO A 103 -47.20 9.08 10.20
CA PRO A 103 -47.73 10.42 10.12
C PRO A 103 -48.83 10.50 11.17
N MET A 104 -48.54 11.16 12.29
CA MET A 104 -49.58 11.59 13.21
C MET A 104 -50.47 12.56 12.45
N ASP A 105 -51.56 12.05 11.90
CA ASP A 105 -52.70 12.84 11.45
C ASP A 105 -53.20 13.61 12.68
N PRO A 106 -53.13 14.95 12.69
CA PRO A 106 -53.79 15.72 13.73
C PRO A 106 -55.28 15.76 13.36
N ASP A 107 -56.08 14.88 13.97
CA ASP A 107 -57.54 15.00 13.88
C ASP A 107 -57.99 16.22 14.71
N PRO A 108 -58.77 17.17 14.13
CA PRO A 108 -59.22 18.41 14.77
C PRO A 108 -60.17 18.27 15.96
#